data_AF-A0A354C3U8-F1
#
_entry.id   AF-A0A354C3U8-F1
#
_cell.length_a   1.000
_cell.length_b   1.000
_cell.length_c   1.000
_cell.angle_alpha   90.00
_cell.angle_beta   90.00
_cell.angle_gamma   90.00
#
_symmetry.space_group_name_H-M   'P 1'
#
loop_
_entity.id
_entity.type
_entity.pdbx_description
1 polymer ?
#
loop_
_entity_poly.entity_id
_entity_poly.type
_entity_poly.pdbx_seq_one_letter_code
_entity_poly.pdbx_strand_id
1 'polypeptide(L)'
;EALRQTLDELEQRVAVRTVELTCANEKLHREIEERRGIERNLRQKERELQLKALQLEETNTALKVLLEQREKDKNELEKTVLANVRGLLLPCLERLRGCRLNDRQRIYADILESNLQTIVSPFLHHLSDRYQSLTPTEIQVAGLVKEGKTSKEISSLMNVSERGVEFHRNNIRQKLGLTNAKKNLRSYLLSLS
;
A
#
# COMPACT_ATOMS: atom_id res chain seq x y z
N GLU A 1 -51.66 -38.74 -73.78
CA GLU A 1 -50.49 -39.49 -73.28
C GLU A 1 -49.40 -38.57 -72.74
N ALA A 2 -48.88 -37.63 -73.54
CA ALA A 2 -47.86 -36.64 -73.10
C ALA A 2 -48.27 -35.77 -71.89
N LEU A 3 -49.53 -35.34 -71.82
CA LEU A 3 -50.08 -34.57 -70.69
C LEU A 3 -50.11 -35.37 -69.37
N ARG A 4 -50.21 -36.70 -69.45
CA ARG A 4 -50.22 -37.58 -68.28
C ARG A 4 -48.81 -37.83 -67.77
N GLN A 5 -47.87 -38.07 -68.69
CA GLN A 5 -46.44 -38.21 -68.38
C GLN A 5 -45.86 -36.94 -67.72
N THR A 6 -46.21 -35.76 -68.23
CA THR A 6 -45.78 -34.48 -67.65
C THR A 6 -46.37 -34.20 -66.27
N LEU A 7 -47.62 -34.64 -66.02
CA LEU A 7 -48.23 -34.57 -64.69
C LEU A 7 -47.54 -35.52 -63.71
N ASP A 8 -47.30 -36.78 -64.11
CA ASP A 8 -46.63 -37.79 -63.29
C ASP A 8 -45.19 -37.35 -62.93
N GLU A 9 -44.44 -36.77 -63.89
CA GLU A 9 -43.11 -36.19 -63.64
C GLU A 9 -43.14 -35.01 -62.67
N LEU A 10 -44.16 -34.15 -62.76
CA LEU A 10 -44.33 -33.02 -61.85
C LEU A 10 -44.66 -33.50 -60.43
N GLU A 11 -45.57 -34.46 -60.29
CA GLU A 11 -45.95 -35.06 -59.01
C GLU A 11 -44.74 -35.74 -58.34
N GLN A 12 -43.92 -36.48 -59.09
CA GLN A 12 -42.68 -37.06 -58.58
C GLN A 12 -41.70 -35.98 -58.11
N ARG A 13 -41.49 -34.91 -58.87
CA ARG A 13 -40.60 -33.80 -58.48
C ARG A 13 -41.10 -33.07 -57.23
N VAL A 14 -42.42 -32.87 -57.12
CA VAL A 14 -43.04 -32.25 -55.93
C VAL A 14 -42.89 -33.17 -54.73
N ALA A 15 -43.09 -34.49 -54.88
CA ALA A 15 -42.91 -35.45 -53.80
C ALA A 15 -41.46 -35.49 -53.29
N VAL A 16 -40.49 -35.57 -54.21
CA VAL A 16 -39.05 -35.54 -53.86
C VAL A 16 -38.68 -34.25 -53.14
N ARG A 17 -39.08 -33.09 -53.68
CA ARG A 17 -38.80 -31.80 -53.06
C ARG A 17 -39.48 -31.64 -51.70
N THR A 18 -40.68 -32.19 -51.52
CA THR A 18 -41.40 -32.17 -50.24
C THR A 18 -40.62 -32.96 -49.19
N VAL A 19 -40.09 -34.13 -49.55
CA VAL A 19 -39.25 -34.96 -48.66
C VAL A 19 -37.92 -34.28 -48.33
N GLU A 20 -37.29 -33.62 -49.30
CA GLU A 20 -36.06 -32.84 -49.07
C GLU A 20 -36.31 -31.67 -48.11
N LEU A 21 -37.43 -30.94 -48.30
CA LEU A 21 -37.82 -29.83 -47.44
C LEU A 21 -38.16 -30.27 -46.02
N THR A 22 -38.86 -31.40 -45.84
CA THR A 22 -39.15 -31.93 -44.50
C THR A 22 -37.88 -32.37 -43.78
N CYS A 23 -36.97 -33.07 -44.47
CA CYS A 23 -35.67 -33.46 -43.92
C CYS A 23 -34.81 -32.22 -43.53
N ALA A 24 -34.81 -31.18 -44.37
CA ALA A 24 -34.13 -29.92 -44.06
C ALA A 24 -34.74 -29.22 -42.84
N ASN A 25 -36.07 -29.14 -42.75
CA ASN A 25 -36.76 -28.56 -41.60
C ASN A 25 -36.47 -29.31 -40.30
N GLU A 26 -36.47 -30.64 -40.31
CA GLU A 26 -36.12 -31.45 -39.14
C GLU A 26 -34.67 -31.24 -38.67
N LYS A 27 -33.73 -31.04 -39.60
CA LYS A 27 -32.34 -30.69 -39.27
C LYS A 27 -32.26 -29.29 -38.64
N LEU A 28 -32.93 -28.30 -39.24
CA LEU A 28 -32.99 -26.93 -38.71
C LEU A 28 -33.62 -26.89 -37.32
N HIS A 29 -34.71 -27.63 -37.08
CA HIS A 29 -35.33 -27.71 -35.76
C HIS A 29 -34.40 -28.28 -34.71
N ARG A 30 -33.65 -29.35 -35.03
CA ARG A 30 -32.64 -29.90 -34.12
C ARG A 30 -31.55 -28.88 -33.79
N GLU A 31 -31.03 -28.19 -34.79
CA GLU A 31 -29.99 -27.18 -34.60
C GLU A 31 -30.49 -25.98 -33.77
N ILE A 32 -31.75 -25.56 -33.98
CA ILE A 32 -32.38 -24.50 -33.17
C ILE A 32 -32.49 -24.91 -31.71
N GLU A 33 -32.93 -26.14 -31.42
CA GLU A 33 -33.04 -26.61 -30.04
C GLU A 33 -31.68 -26.76 -29.35
N GLU A 34 -30.66 -27.23 -30.07
CA GLU A 34 -29.29 -27.28 -29.56
C GLU A 34 -28.76 -25.87 -29.25
N ARG A 35 -28.88 -24.93 -30.19
CA ARG A 35 -28.48 -23.53 -29.99
C ARG A 35 -29.20 -22.88 -28.81
N ARG A 36 -30.50 -23.13 -28.65
CA ARG A 36 -31.30 -22.66 -27.50
C ARG A 36 -30.83 -23.27 -26.18
N GLY A 37 -30.38 -24.52 -26.18
CA GLY A 37 -29.78 -25.16 -25.00
C GLY A 37 -28.47 -24.50 -24.60
N ILE A 38 -27.59 -24.27 -25.58
CA ILE A 38 -26.30 -23.60 -25.38
C ILE A 38 -26.49 -22.16 -24.90
N GLU A 39 -27.40 -21.40 -25.53
CA GLU A 39 -27.70 -20.01 -25.14
C GLU A 39 -28.20 -19.91 -23.69
N ARG A 40 -29.06 -20.84 -23.25
CA ARG A 40 -29.53 -20.90 -21.86
C ARG A 40 -28.38 -21.16 -20.89
N ASN A 41 -27.48 -22.09 -21.21
CA ASN A 41 -26.32 -22.39 -20.37
C ASN A 41 -25.35 -21.20 -20.31
N LEU A 42 -25.06 -20.56 -21.46
CA LEU A 42 -24.26 -19.34 -21.51
C LEU A 42 -24.84 -18.23 -20.64
N ARG A 43 -26.14 -17.96 -20.75
CA ARG A 43 -26.83 -16.97 -19.89
C ARG A 43 -26.78 -17.31 -18.41
N GLN A 44 -26.80 -18.59 -18.04
CA GLN A 44 -26.61 -19.00 -16.65
C GLN A 44 -25.17 -18.73 -16.19
N LYS A 45 -24.18 -19.13 -16.99
CA LYS A 45 -22.76 -18.91 -16.69
C LYS A 45 -22.41 -17.43 -16.62
N GLU A 46 -22.97 -16.61 -17.48
CA GLU A 46 -22.79 -15.16 -17.47
C GLU A 46 -23.32 -14.55 -16.17
N ARG A 47 -24.51 -14.95 -15.72
CA ARG A 47 -25.07 -14.53 -14.42
C ARG A 47 -24.20 -14.99 -13.24
N GLU A 48 -23.74 -16.24 -13.26
CA GLU A 48 -22.81 -16.76 -12.23
C GLU A 48 -21.51 -15.95 -12.19
N LEU A 49 -20.95 -15.59 -13.35
CA LEU A 49 -19.74 -14.78 -13.45
C LEU A 49 -19.96 -13.36 -12.96
N GLN A 50 -21.09 -12.74 -13.28
CA GLN A 50 -21.45 -11.40 -12.78
C GLN A 50 -21.55 -11.37 -11.25
N LEU A 51 -22.20 -12.37 -10.65
CA LEU A 51 -22.28 -12.48 -9.19
C LEU A 51 -20.91 -12.67 -8.55
N LYS A 52 -20.06 -13.54 -9.13
CA LYS A 52 -18.68 -13.73 -8.66
C LYS A 52 -17.84 -12.45 -8.81
N ALA A 53 -18.01 -11.71 -9.89
CA ALA A 53 -17.30 -10.45 -10.10
C ALA A 53 -17.67 -9.43 -9.02
N LEU A 54 -18.95 -9.30 -8.70
CA LEU A 54 -19.42 -8.43 -7.61
C LEU A 54 -18.82 -8.84 -6.25
N GLN A 55 -18.86 -10.14 -5.92
CA GLN A 55 -18.25 -10.64 -4.69
C GLN A 55 -16.74 -10.38 -4.62
N LEU A 56 -16.03 -10.52 -5.75
CA LEU A 56 -14.62 -10.21 -5.84
C LEU A 56 -14.34 -8.71 -5.65
N GLU A 57 -15.21 -7.84 -6.16
CA GLU A 57 -15.11 -6.40 -5.97
C GLU A 57 -15.33 -6.00 -4.50
N GLU A 58 -16.35 -6.57 -3.85
CA GLU A 58 -16.63 -6.36 -2.43
C GLU A 58 -15.48 -6.84 -1.54
N THR A 59 -14.97 -8.05 -1.79
CA THR A 59 -13.83 -8.61 -1.03
C THR A 59 -12.55 -7.81 -1.25
N ASN A 60 -12.26 -7.37 -2.48
CA ASN A 60 -11.12 -6.49 -2.75
C ASN A 60 -11.25 -5.16 -2.01
N THR A 61 -12.45 -4.59 -1.93
CA THR A 61 -12.71 -3.35 -1.19
C THR A 61 -12.50 -3.57 0.31
N ALA A 62 -13.03 -4.65 0.88
CA ALA A 62 -12.82 -5.00 2.27
C ALA A 62 -11.33 -5.20 2.60
N LEU A 63 -10.59 -5.90 1.73
CA LEU A 63 -9.15 -6.10 1.88
C LEU A 63 -8.37 -4.78 1.86
N LYS A 64 -8.72 -3.85 0.95
CA LYS A 64 -8.10 -2.51 0.92
C LYS A 64 -8.32 -1.77 2.23
N VAL A 65 -9.56 -1.75 2.74
CA VAL A 65 -9.89 -1.10 4.02
C VAL A 65 -9.11 -1.74 5.19
N LEU A 66 -9.02 -3.07 5.22
CA LEU A 66 -8.25 -3.78 6.26
C LEU A 66 -6.76 -3.48 6.18
N LEU A 67 -6.18 -3.37 4.98
CA LEU A 67 -4.79 -2.97 4.80
C LEU A 67 -4.52 -1.55 5.28
N GLU A 68 -5.40 -0.61 4.94
CA GLU A 68 -5.31 0.77 5.42
C GLU A 68 -5.44 0.86 6.95
N GLN A 69 -6.37 0.12 7.53
CA GLN A 69 -6.54 0.08 8.99
C GLN A 69 -5.31 -0.52 9.67
N ARG A 70 -4.78 -1.64 9.14
CA ARG A 70 -3.56 -2.26 9.68
C ARG A 70 -2.38 -1.30 9.68
N GLU A 71 -2.22 -0.52 8.61
CA GLU A 71 -1.15 0.48 8.53
C GLU A 71 -1.35 1.61 9.54
N LYS A 72 -2.59 2.07 9.76
CA LYS A 72 -2.89 3.05 10.81
C LYS A 72 -2.59 2.52 12.20
N ASP A 73 -3.05 1.31 12.51
CA ASP A 73 -2.83 0.66 13.81
C ASP A 73 -1.34 0.46 14.08
N LYS A 74 -0.58 0.04 13.05
CA LYS A 74 0.88 -0.06 13.12
C LYS A 74 1.48 1.31 13.48
N ASN A 75 1.16 2.36 12.71
CA ASN A 75 1.69 3.70 12.95
C ASN A 75 1.35 4.26 14.35
N GLU A 76 0.16 3.95 14.87
CA GLU A 76 -0.25 4.35 16.23
C GLU A 76 0.54 3.62 17.31
N LEU A 77 0.75 2.30 17.13
CA LEU A 77 1.58 1.51 18.03
C LEU A 77 3.02 2.03 18.04
N GLU A 78 3.60 2.33 16.89
CA GLU A 78 4.96 2.87 16.77
C GLU A 78 5.11 4.19 17.53
N LYS A 79 4.16 5.12 17.34
CA LYS A 79 4.12 6.40 18.07
C LYS A 79 4.04 6.19 19.58
N THR A 80 3.19 5.27 20.02
CA THR A 80 2.98 4.96 21.44
C THR A 80 4.26 4.40 22.06
N VAL A 81 4.91 3.44 21.40
CA VAL A 81 6.16 2.85 21.86
C VAL A 81 7.27 3.90 21.92
N LEU A 82 7.43 4.73 20.89
CA LEU A 82 8.42 5.81 20.87
C LEU A 82 8.19 6.84 21.96
N ALA A 83 6.93 7.24 22.20
CA ALA A 83 6.57 8.17 23.26
C ALA A 83 6.91 7.60 24.64
N ASN A 84 6.61 6.33 24.88
CA ASN A 84 6.92 5.66 26.15
C ASN A 84 8.43 5.54 26.37
N VAL A 85 9.19 5.16 25.34
CA VAL A 85 10.65 5.02 25.46
C VAL A 85 11.30 6.38 25.69
N ARG A 86 10.97 7.40 24.89
CA ARG A 86 11.57 8.74 25.02
C ARG A 86 11.07 9.52 26.23
N GLY A 87 9.81 9.35 26.61
CA GLY A 87 9.18 10.10 27.70
C GLY A 87 9.33 9.46 29.07
N LEU A 88 9.49 8.14 29.15
CA LEU A 88 9.56 7.41 30.42
C LEU A 88 10.92 6.71 30.60
N LEU A 89 11.38 5.94 29.61
CA LEU A 89 12.55 5.06 29.81
C LEU A 89 13.89 5.80 29.68
N LEU A 90 14.08 6.64 28.66
CA LEU A 90 15.31 7.43 28.50
C LEU A 90 15.54 8.38 29.69
N PRO A 91 14.54 9.13 30.18
CA PRO A 91 14.73 9.98 31.37
C PRO A 91 15.04 9.17 32.64
N CYS A 92 14.56 7.93 32.73
CA CYS A 92 14.96 7.03 33.82
C CYS A 92 16.43 6.62 33.72
N LEU A 93 16.91 6.28 32.52
CA LEU A 93 18.32 5.94 32.30
C LEU A 93 19.26 7.13 32.50
N GLU A 94 18.85 8.33 32.07
CA GLU A 94 19.58 9.57 32.33
C GLU A 94 19.71 9.84 33.83
N ARG A 95 18.60 9.72 34.58
CA ARG A 95 18.61 9.83 36.05
C ARG A 95 19.48 8.76 36.71
N LEU A 96 19.42 7.52 36.22
CA LEU A 96 20.26 6.42 36.72
C LEU A 96 21.76 6.72 36.52
N ARG A 97 22.14 7.29 35.36
CA ARG A 97 23.51 7.72 35.09
C ARG A 97 23.96 8.90 35.94
N GLY A 98 23.04 9.74 36.39
CA GLY A 98 23.30 10.81 37.36
C GLY A 98 23.64 10.30 38.76
N CYS A 99 23.34 9.04 39.08
CA CYS A 99 23.71 8.41 40.34
C CYS A 99 25.18 7.95 40.36
N ARG A 100 25.72 7.69 41.55
CA ARG A 100 27.04 7.04 41.71
C ARG A 100 26.93 5.54 41.38
N LEU A 101 27.06 5.22 40.10
CA LEU A 101 27.17 3.84 39.61
C LEU A 101 28.61 3.33 39.72
N ASN A 102 28.78 2.05 40.06
CA ASN A 102 30.06 1.37 39.88
C ASN A 102 30.29 0.98 38.41
N ASP A 103 31.52 0.59 38.05
CA ASP A 103 31.88 0.31 36.66
C ASP A 103 31.02 -0.78 36.02
N ARG A 104 30.69 -1.83 36.77
CA ARG A 104 29.85 -2.94 36.29
C ARG A 104 28.41 -2.47 36.03
N GLN A 105 27.85 -1.63 36.90
CA GLN A 105 26.51 -1.04 36.73
C GLN A 105 26.46 -0.07 35.54
N ARG A 106 27.53 0.70 35.32
CA ARG A 106 27.63 1.60 34.15
C ARG A 106 27.61 0.80 32.85
N ILE A 107 28.37 -0.29 32.76
CA ILE A 107 28.35 -1.18 31.59
C ILE A 107 26.94 -1.71 31.31
N TYR A 108 26.21 -2.16 32.33
CA TYR A 108 24.83 -2.63 32.13
C TYR A 108 23.87 -1.50 31.72
N ALA A 109 24.04 -0.28 32.24
CA ALA A 109 23.24 0.86 31.82
C ALA A 109 23.49 1.23 30.34
N ASP A 110 24.75 1.15 29.88
CA ASP A 110 25.12 1.39 28.49
C ASP A 110 24.52 0.33 27.55
N ILE A 111 24.56 -0.94 27.96
CA ILE A 111 23.92 -2.05 27.22
C ILE A 111 22.40 -1.85 27.15
N LEU A 112 21.75 -1.45 28.25
CA LEU A 112 20.31 -1.20 28.28
C LEU A 112 19.91 -0.05 27.34
N GLU A 113 20.66 1.05 27.34
CA GLU A 113 20.44 2.16 26.42
C GLU A 113 20.59 1.71 24.96
N SER A 114 21.67 0.99 24.64
CA SER A 114 21.92 0.46 23.30
C SER A 114 20.82 -0.51 22.83
N ASN A 115 20.36 -1.40 23.72
CA ASN A 115 19.26 -2.32 23.43
C ASN A 115 17.95 -1.57 23.21
N LEU A 116 17.65 -0.54 24.01
CA LEU A 116 16.46 0.29 23.81
C LEU A 116 16.51 1.06 22.50
N GLN A 117 17.67 1.64 22.16
CA GLN A 117 17.88 2.30 20.86
C GLN A 117 17.68 1.31 19.70
N THR A 118 18.15 0.07 19.85
CA THR A 118 17.96 -1.00 18.86
C THR A 118 16.47 -1.38 18.73
N ILE A 119 15.74 -1.51 19.84
CA ILE A 119 14.30 -1.82 19.86
C ILE A 119 13.50 -0.72 19.16
N VAL A 120 13.87 0.55 19.35
CA VAL A 120 13.14 1.66 18.73
C VAL A 120 13.60 2.03 17.33
N SER A 121 14.77 1.54 16.89
CA SER A 121 15.34 1.84 15.56
C SER A 121 14.37 1.58 14.40
N PRO A 122 13.64 0.44 14.35
CA PRO A 122 12.67 0.20 13.27
C PRO A 122 11.56 1.26 13.20
N PHE A 123 11.14 1.80 14.34
CA PHE A 123 10.09 2.82 14.44
C PHE A 123 10.61 4.22 14.07
N LEU A 124 11.93 4.46 14.22
CA LEU A 124 12.55 5.69 13.75
C LEU A 124 12.64 5.73 12.22
N HIS A 125 12.79 4.56 11.57
CA HIS A 125 12.86 4.45 10.12
C HIS A 125 11.53 4.77 9.42
N HIS A 126 10.37 4.59 10.06
CA HIS A 126 9.08 4.99 9.47
C HIS A 126 8.76 6.49 9.62
N LEU A 127 9.33 7.18 10.62
CA LEU A 127 9.50 8.64 10.49
C LEU A 127 10.39 8.95 9.29
N SER A 128 11.48 8.19 9.13
CA SER A 128 12.42 8.34 8.01
C SER A 128 11.85 7.99 6.64
N ASP A 129 10.76 7.23 6.49
CA ASP A 129 10.12 7.02 5.18
C ASP A 129 9.52 8.32 4.63
N ARG A 130 9.09 9.25 5.50
CA ARG A 130 8.77 10.63 5.12
C ARG A 130 10.00 11.53 4.97
N TYR A 131 11.15 11.11 5.51
CA TYR A 131 12.45 11.75 5.37
C TYR A 131 13.41 10.92 4.51
N GLN A 132 12.93 10.13 3.54
CA GLN A 132 13.70 9.05 2.90
C GLN A 132 14.98 9.56 2.19
N SER A 133 15.03 10.87 1.93
CA SER A 133 16.17 11.58 1.39
C SER A 133 17.25 11.97 2.42
N LEU A 134 16.94 12.00 3.72
CA LEU A 134 17.81 12.49 4.79
C LEU A 134 18.76 11.40 5.31
N THR A 135 20.02 11.77 5.56
CA THR A 135 21.01 10.89 6.20
C THR A 135 20.77 10.79 7.71
N PRO A 136 21.35 9.79 8.41
CA PRO A 136 21.23 9.67 9.87
C PRO A 136 21.63 10.94 10.63
N THR A 137 22.71 11.61 10.21
CA THR A 137 23.17 12.88 10.79
C THR A 137 22.17 14.02 10.52
N GLU A 138 21.58 14.06 9.34
CA GLU A 138 20.55 15.03 8.99
C GLU A 138 19.24 14.82 9.78
N ILE A 139 18.86 13.56 10.05
CA ILE A 139 17.72 13.23 10.92
C ILE A 139 17.97 13.74 12.35
N GLN A 140 19.18 13.52 12.89
CA GLN A 140 19.56 14.00 14.21
C GLN A 140 19.53 15.54 14.29
N VAL A 141 20.11 16.22 13.30
CA VAL A 141 20.07 17.68 13.20
C VAL A 141 18.63 18.18 13.07
N ALA A 142 17.79 17.56 12.24
CA ALA A 142 16.38 17.92 12.07
C ALA A 142 15.59 17.78 13.38
N GLY A 143 15.85 16.74 14.17
CA GLY A 143 15.26 16.55 15.50
C GLY A 143 15.56 17.72 16.44
N LEU A 144 16.84 18.12 16.53
CA LEU A 144 17.27 19.24 17.37
C LEU A 144 16.75 20.60 16.85
N VAL A 145 16.63 20.77 15.53
CA VAL A 145 15.97 21.97 14.95
C VAL A 145 14.50 22.03 15.37
N LYS A 146 13.80 20.89 15.38
CA LYS A 146 12.38 20.82 15.78
C LYS A 146 12.20 21.24 17.24
N GLU A 147 13.10 20.81 18.12
CA GLU A 147 13.18 21.23 19.53
C GLU A 147 13.51 22.71 19.73
N GLY A 148 13.88 23.43 18.66
CA GLY A 148 14.17 24.86 18.71
C GLY A 148 15.63 25.21 18.97
N LYS A 149 16.54 24.22 18.92
CA LYS A 149 17.97 24.45 19.13
C LYS A 149 18.58 25.25 17.98
N THR A 150 19.46 26.17 18.34
CA THR A 150 20.27 26.98 17.43
C THR A 150 21.43 26.17 16.84
N SER A 151 22.00 26.60 15.71
CA SER A 151 23.16 25.92 15.11
C SER A 151 24.33 25.79 16.10
N LYS A 152 24.56 26.83 16.91
CA LYS A 152 25.53 26.83 18.02
C LYS A 152 25.25 25.73 19.05
N GLU A 153 24.03 25.64 19.57
CA GLU A 153 23.68 24.61 20.56
C GLU A 153 23.77 23.18 19.99
N ILE A 154 23.32 22.99 18.75
CA ILE A 154 23.44 21.70 18.04
C ILE A 154 24.91 21.33 17.86
N SER A 155 25.76 22.30 17.52
CA SER A 155 27.19 22.08 17.33
C SER A 155 27.87 21.60 18.62
N SER A 156 27.50 22.19 19.77
CA SER A 156 27.98 21.77 21.09
C SER A 156 27.46 20.39 21.49
N LEU A 157 26.19 20.07 21.19
CA LEU A 157 25.59 18.76 21.49
C LEU A 157 26.18 17.62 20.64
N MET A 158 26.50 17.89 19.38
CA MET A 158 27.01 16.89 18.43
C MET A 158 28.54 16.87 18.33
N ASN A 159 29.24 17.76 19.05
CA ASN A 159 30.70 17.94 19.00
C ASN A 159 31.23 18.15 17.56
N VAL A 160 30.55 18.99 16.79
CA VAL A 160 30.92 19.37 15.42
C VAL A 160 31.00 20.90 15.30
N SER A 161 31.52 21.42 14.19
CA SER A 161 31.54 22.85 13.96
C SER A 161 30.13 23.38 13.66
N GLU A 162 29.85 24.63 14.05
CA GLU A 162 28.59 25.31 13.72
C GLU A 162 28.34 25.34 12.20
N ARG A 163 29.41 25.53 11.42
CA ARG A 163 29.38 25.47 9.94
C ARG A 163 28.98 24.08 9.42
N GLY A 164 29.37 23.00 10.11
CA GLY A 164 28.92 21.64 9.80
C GLY A 164 27.42 21.45 10.05
N VAL A 165 26.89 22.04 11.12
CA VAL A 165 25.44 22.03 11.38
C VAL A 165 24.68 22.82 10.32
N GLU A 166 25.17 23.99 9.91
CA GLU A 166 24.58 24.78 8.82
C GLU A 166 24.57 24.01 7.50
N PHE A 167 25.65 23.29 7.19
CA PHE A 167 25.71 22.41 6.03
C PHE A 167 24.60 21.35 6.07
N HIS A 168 24.44 20.64 7.18
CA HIS A 168 23.35 19.67 7.34
C HIS A 168 21.97 20.32 7.26
N ARG A 169 21.76 21.49 7.87
CA ARG A 169 20.51 22.26 7.75
C ARG A 169 20.17 22.63 6.30
N ASN A 170 21.17 23.00 5.50
CA ASN A 170 20.97 23.29 4.08
C ASN A 170 20.64 22.04 3.28
N ASN A 171 21.32 20.92 3.53
CA ASN A 171 20.99 19.65 2.88
C ASN A 171 19.58 19.19 3.22
N ILE A 172 19.17 19.32 4.49
CA ILE A 172 17.81 19.03 4.93
C ILE A 172 16.82 19.90 4.15
N ARG A 173 17.07 21.22 4.03
CA ARG A 173 16.22 22.10 3.23
C ARG A 173 16.15 21.66 1.77
N GLN A 174 17.27 21.29 1.16
CA GLN A 174 17.31 20.84 -0.24
C GLN A 174 16.50 19.57 -0.46
N LYS A 175 16.71 18.58 0.41
CA LYS A 175 16.07 17.28 0.38
C LYS A 175 14.57 17.34 0.68
N LEU A 176 14.15 18.33 1.49
CA LEU A 176 12.74 18.62 1.76
C LEU A 176 12.09 19.59 0.75
N GLY A 177 12.78 19.98 -0.32
CA GLY A 177 12.25 20.89 -1.34
C GLY A 177 12.05 22.34 -0.87
N LEU A 178 12.77 22.76 0.18
CA LEU A 178 12.67 24.08 0.80
C LEU A 178 13.71 25.09 0.31
N THR A 179 14.59 24.71 -0.62
CA THR A 179 15.72 25.55 -1.07
C THR A 179 15.30 26.97 -1.48
N ASN A 180 14.13 27.10 -2.12
CA ASN A 180 13.60 28.36 -2.62
C ASN A 180 12.33 28.83 -1.88
N ALA A 181 11.95 28.13 -0.81
CA ALA A 181 10.77 28.47 -0.03
C ALA A 181 11.14 29.42 1.12
N LYS A 182 10.38 30.51 1.28
CA LYS A 182 10.44 31.37 2.48
C LYS A 182 9.98 30.66 3.77
N LYS A 183 9.64 29.36 3.71
CA LYS A 183 9.24 28.57 4.86
C LYS A 183 10.43 28.30 5.78
N ASN A 184 10.22 28.59 7.07
CA ASN A 184 11.17 28.28 8.13
C ASN A 184 11.28 26.76 8.30
N LEU A 185 12.52 26.25 8.38
CA LEU A 185 12.78 24.81 8.49
C LEU A 185 12.11 24.19 9.73
N ARG A 186 12.18 24.85 10.89
CA ARG A 186 11.55 24.37 12.13
C ARG A 186 10.04 24.31 12.00
N SER A 187 9.40 25.38 11.50
CA SER A 187 7.94 25.41 11.30
C SER A 187 7.48 24.30 10.35
N TYR A 188 8.24 24.03 9.30
CA TYR A 188 7.96 22.93 8.38
C TYR A 188 8.10 21.57 9.07
N LEU A 189 9.19 21.32 9.79
CA LEU A 189 9.41 20.09 10.54
C LEU A 189 8.34 19.85 11.63
N LEU A 190 7.76 20.92 12.21
CA LEU A 190 6.63 20.83 13.14
C LEU A 190 5.31 20.48 12.43
N SER A 191 5.09 20.97 11.20
CA SER A 191 3.89 20.63 10.42
C SER A 191 3.86 19.19 9.88
N LEU A 192 5.00 18.50 9.91
CA LEU A 192 5.13 17.09 9.52
C LEU A 192 4.85 16.10 10.68
N SER A 193 4.60 16.61 11.89
CA SER A 193 4.23 15.83 13.07
C SER A 193 2.74 15.53 13.07
#